data_AF-A0A9P0ANF6-F1
#
_entry.id   AF-A0A9P0ANF6-F1
#
_cell.length_a   1.000
_cell.length_b   1.000
_cell.length_c   1.000
_cell.angle_alpha   90.00
_cell.angle_beta   90.00
_cell.angle_gamma   90.00
#
_symmetry.space_group_name_H-M   'P 1'
#
loop_
_entity.id
_entity.type
_entity.pdbx_description
1 polymer ?
#
loop_
_entity_poly.entity_id
_entity_poly.type
_entity_poly.pdbx_seq_one_letter_code
_entity_poly.pdbx_strand_id
1 'polypeptide(L)' 'MPKKDPCKAFACRIQSCLTANNFQEKKCLHEIEEMKRCCRVWKDKSFVCQGIKIDDNEAKNSS' A
#
# COMPACT_ATOMS: atom_id res chain seq x y z
N MET A 1 15.79 -6.71 16.98
CA MET A 1 15.65 -6.22 15.59
C MET A 1 14.29 -5.56 15.45
N PRO A 2 14.17 -4.34 14.89
CA PRO A 2 12.86 -3.76 14.62
C PRO A 2 12.11 -4.70 13.68
N LYS A 3 10.85 -5.03 14.02
CA LYS A 3 10.00 -5.85 13.16
C LYS A 3 9.91 -5.15 11.81
N LYS A 4 10.26 -5.86 10.74
CA LYS A 4 10.15 -5.32 9.38
C LYS A 4 8.68 -4.99 9.13
N ASP A 5 8.44 -3.77 8.68
CA ASP A 5 7.10 -3.36 8.26
C ASP A 5 6.64 -4.26 7.10
N PRO A 6 5.48 -4.92 7.21
CA PRO A 6 5.04 -5.93 6.25
C PRO A 6 4.70 -5.35 4.87
N CYS A 7 4.34 -4.06 4.79
CA CYS A 7 3.95 -3.43 3.52
C CYS A 7 5.03 -2.52 2.93
N LYS A 8 6.14 -2.30 3.64
CA LYS A 8 7.26 -1.49 3.16
C LYS A 8 7.80 -1.90 1.79
N ALA A 9 7.79 -3.20 1.48
CA ALA A 9 8.23 -3.68 0.16
C ALA A 9 7.36 -3.13 -0.98
N PHE A 10 6.04 -3.06 -0.79
CA PHE A 10 5.09 -2.52 -1.78
C PHE A 10 5.21 -0.99 -1.89
N ALA A 11 5.46 -0.28 -0.78
CA ALA A 11 5.80 1.16 -0.83
C ALA A 11 7.02 1.42 -1.73
N CYS A 12 8.08 0.63 -1.56
CA CYS A 12 9.28 0.78 -2.37
C CYS A 12 9.02 0.49 -3.86
N ARG A 13 8.14 -0.47 -4.19
CA ARG A 13 7.72 -0.75 -5.57
C ARG A 13 6.98 0.44 -6.19
N ILE A 14 6.03 1.04 -5.45
CA ILE A 14 5.33 2.25 -5.91
C ILE A 14 6.33 3.37 -6.18
N GLN A 15 7.25 3.64 -5.26
CA GLN A 15 8.25 4.68 -5.43
C GLN A 15 9.14 4.44 -6.66
N SER A 16 9.52 3.19 -6.89
CA SER A 16 10.31 2.79 -8.06
C SER A 16 9.52 2.99 -9.36
N CYS A 17 8.25 2.55 -9.39
CA CYS A 17 7.37 2.73 -10.53
C CYS A 17 7.14 4.22 -10.83
N LEU A 18 6.86 5.04 -9.82
CA LEU A 18 6.66 6.48 -9.99
C LEU A 18 7.91 7.12 -10.58
N THR A 19 9.10 6.81 -10.05
CA THR A 19 10.37 7.35 -10.56
C THR A 19 10.59 6.95 -12.02
N ALA A 20 10.30 5.69 -12.38
CA ALA A 20 10.43 5.19 -13.75
C ALA A 20 9.39 5.77 -14.72
N ASN A 21 8.25 6.23 -14.22
CA ASN A 21 7.11 6.71 -15.02
C ASN A 21 6.90 8.23 -14.92
N ASN A 22 7.92 8.99 -14.52
CA ASN A 22 7.85 10.45 -14.36
C ASN A 22 6.69 10.86 -13.42
N PHE A 23 6.53 10.12 -12.33
CA PHE A 23 5.51 10.31 -11.30
C PHE A 23 4.06 10.20 -11.82
N GLN A 24 3.85 9.54 -12.96
CA GLN A 24 2.52 9.24 -13.49
C GLN A 24 1.87 8.09 -12.72
N GLU A 25 1.17 8.41 -11.64
CA GLU A 25 0.49 7.45 -10.76
C GLU A 25 -0.40 6.45 -11.52
N LYS A 26 -1.08 6.91 -12.58
CA LYS A 26 -1.94 6.08 -13.45
C LYS A 26 -1.21 4.89 -14.09
N LYS A 27 0.12 4.94 -14.22
CA LYS A 27 0.94 3.84 -14.74
C LYS A 27 1.35 2.84 -13.67
N CYS A 28 1.17 3.19 -12.39
CA CYS A 28 1.57 2.40 -11.22
C CYS A 28 0.37 1.84 -10.45
N LEU A 29 -0.80 1.75 -11.12
CA LEU A 29 -2.03 1.29 -10.49
C LEU A 29 -1.88 -0.14 -9.93
N HIS A 30 -1.11 -0.99 -10.61
CA HIS A 30 -0.89 -2.36 -10.16
C HIS A 30 -0.19 -2.41 -8.79
N GLU A 31 0.89 -1.66 -8.62
CA GLU A 31 1.70 -1.57 -7.40
C GLU A 31 0.90 -0.92 -6.26
N ILE A 32 0.08 0.08 -6.61
CA ILE A 32 -0.85 0.74 -5.67
C ILE A 32 -1.91 -0.26 -5.18
N GLU A 33 -2.46 -1.09 -6.06
CA GLU A 33 -3.42 -2.13 -5.67
C GLU A 33 -2.77 -3.23 -4.82
N GLU A 34 -1.54 -3.66 -5.12
CA GLU A 34 -0.80 -4.58 -4.24
C GLU A 34 -0.60 -3.98 -2.84
N MET A 35 -0.24 -2.70 -2.76
CA MET A 35 -0.08 -2.00 -1.50
C MET A 35 -1.40 -1.90 -0.72
N LYS A 36 -2.51 -1.56 -1.39
CA LYS A 36 -3.85 -1.57 -0.77
C LYS A 36 -4.20 -2.95 -0.23
N ARG A 37 -3.93 -4.03 -0.98
CA ARG A 37 -4.14 -5.41 -0.50
C ARG A 37 -3.31 -5.70 0.75
N CYS A 38 -2.04 -5.31 0.77
CA CYS A 38 -1.22 -5.46 1.97
C CYS A 38 -1.80 -4.69 3.15
N CYS A 39 -2.20 -3.44 2.93
CA CYS A 39 -2.74 -2.60 3.97
C CYS A 39 -4.13 -3.02 4.46
N ARG A 40 -4.92 -3.77 3.67
CA ARG A 40 -6.17 -4.39 4.15
C ARG A 40 -5.92 -5.45 5.24
N VAL A 41 -4.79 -6.17 5.14
CA VAL A 41 -4.44 -7.25 6.08
C VAL A 41 -3.64 -6.72 7.27
N TRP A 42 -2.77 -5.73 7.03
CA TRP A 42 -1.79 -5.26 8.00
C TRP A 42 -1.99 -3.80 8.44
N LYS A 43 -3.19 -3.23 8.26
CA LYS A 43 -3.52 -1.81 8.56
C LYS A 43 -2.95 -1.34 9.91
N ASP A 44 -3.15 -2.14 10.96
CA ASP A 44 -2.76 -1.80 12.34
C ASP A 44 -1.29 -2.13 12.66
N LYS A 45 -0.59 -2.84 11.77
CA LYS A 45 0.76 -3.38 11.98
C LYS A 45 1.80 -2.79 11.02
N SER A 46 1.37 -1.88 10.15
CA SER A 46 2.17 -1.33 9.07
C SER A 46 2.09 0.20 9.09
N PHE A 47 3.23 0.84 9.35
CA PHE A 47 3.34 2.30 9.40
C PHE A 47 3.05 2.92 8.04
N VAL A 48 3.49 2.27 6.96
CA VAL A 48 3.27 2.78 5.59
C VAL A 48 1.79 2.81 5.19
N CYS A 49 0.93 2.08 5.89
CA CYS A 49 -0.50 2.05 5.62
C CYS A 49 -1.28 3.21 6.24
N GLN A 50 -0.70 3.94 7.20
CA GLN A 50 -1.38 5.07 7.86
C GLN A 50 -1.69 6.22 6.89
N GLY A 51 -0.91 6.35 5.81
CA GLY A 51 -1.11 7.37 4.77
C GLY A 51 -1.93 6.91 3.56
N ILE A 52 -2.43 5.67 3.55
CA ILE A 52 -3.10 5.10 2.37
C ILE A 52 -4.60 5.09 2.57
N LYS A 53 -5.32 5.74 1.65
CA LYS A 53 -6.78 5.67 1.56
C LYS A 53 -7.18 4.31 1.02
N ILE A 54 -7.52 3.41 1.94
CA ILE A 54 -8.20 2.15 1.63
C ILE A 54 -9.68 2.46 1.81
N ASP A 55 -10.47 2.38 0.74
CA ASP A 55 -11.92 2.57 0.89
C ASP A 55 -12.47 1.46 1.80
N ASP A 56 -13.02 1.85 2.94
CA ASP A 56 -13.54 0.92 3.94
C ASP A 56 -14.83 0.21 3.48
N ASN A 57 -15.43 0.52 2.32
CA ASN A 57 -16.57 -0.28 1.79
C ASN A 57 -16.18 -1.72 1.43
N GLU A 58 -14.89 -2.04 1.24
CA GLU A 58 -14.43 -3.43 1.14
C GLU A 58 -14.02 -4.03 2.49
N ALA A 59 -14.00 -3.25 3.58
CA ALA A 59 -13.64 -3.70 4.92
C ALA A 59 -14.85 -3.94 5.84
N LYS A 60 -16.06 -3.50 5.45
CA LYS A 60 -17.30 -3.64 6.25
C LYS A 60 -18.18 -4.83 5.85
N ASN A 61 -17.59 -6.02 5.75
CA ASN A 61 -18.35 -7.28 5.89
C ASN A 61 -17.81 -8.12 7.05
N SER A 62 -17.54 -7.46 8.17
CA SER A 62 -17.36 -8.06 9.49
C SER A 62 -17.55 -6.98 10.56
N SER A 63 -18.81 -6.69 10.87
CA SER A 63 -19.28 -6.26 12.19
C SER A 63 -20.78 -6.53 12.25
#